data_AF-A0A7W0YPD8-F1
#
_entry.id   AF-A0A7W0YPD8-F1
#
_cell.length_a   1.000
_cell.length_b   1.000
_cell.length_c   1.000
_cell.angle_alpha   90.00
_cell.angle_beta   90.00
_cell.angle_gamma   90.00
#
_symmetry.space_group_name_H-M   'P 1'
#
loop_
_entity.id
_entity.type
_entity.pdbx_description
1 polymer ?
#
loop_
_entity_poly.entity_id
_entity_poly.type
_entity_poly.pdbx_seq_one_letter_code
_entity_poly.pdbx_strand_id
1 'polypeptide(L)' 'AYHHPDLTVTWGRIIVKLQNHAAGGITDKDFELARKIEEVALWRPQGGALEGTPNKWVRSGEPR' A
#
# COMPACT_ATOMS: atom_id res chain seq x y z
N ALA A 1 -11.65 -10.32 1.19
CA ALA A 1 -10.28 -10.49 1.70
C ALA A 1 -10.26 -11.04 3.13
N TYR A 2 -10.91 -10.37 4.11
CA TYR A 2 -10.80 -10.72 5.54
C TYR A 2 -9.34 -10.94 5.97
N HIS A 3 -8.52 -9.94 5.62
CA HIS A 3 -7.09 -9.87 5.84
C HIS A 3 -6.79 -8.37 5.87
N HIS A 4 -6.39 -7.87 7.04
CA HIS A 4 -6.31 -6.44 7.32
C HIS A 4 -4.85 -6.03 7.56
N PRO A 5 -4.42 -4.88 7.04
CA PRO A 5 -3.11 -4.33 7.34
C PRO A 5 -3.10 -3.66 8.71
N ASP A 6 -1.90 -3.57 9.29
CA ASP A 6 -1.61 -2.59 10.34
C ASP A 6 -1.16 -1.28 9.67
N LEU A 7 -1.83 -0.18 10.01
CA LEU A 7 -1.56 1.14 9.43
C LEU A 7 -0.95 2.08 10.47
N THR A 8 0.13 2.77 10.11
CA THR A 8 0.63 3.94 10.84
C THR A 8 0.50 5.16 9.95
N VAL A 9 -0.28 6.14 10.39
CA VAL A 9 -0.56 7.37 9.64
C VAL A 9 0.09 8.55 10.34
N THR A 10 0.94 9.28 9.63
CA THR A 10 1.58 10.51 10.10
C THR A 10 1.41 11.60 9.05
N TRP A 11 1.74 12.84 9.41
CA TRP A 11 1.71 13.93 8.43
C TRP A 11 2.61 13.58 7.21
N GLY A 12 2.02 13.58 6.01
CA GLY A 12 2.69 13.28 4.75
C GLY A 12 3.14 11.82 4.54
N ARG A 13 2.75 10.87 5.40
CA ARG A 13 3.23 9.48 5.29
C ARG A 13 2.23 8.46 5.85
N ILE A 14 2.08 7.34 5.14
CA ILE A 14 1.37 6.14 5.60
C ILE A 14 2.33 4.96 5.51
N ILE A 15 2.43 4.19 6.59
CA ILE A 15 3.15 2.92 6.62
C ILE A 15 2.11 1.81 6.67
N VAL A 16 2.21 0.86 5.76
CA VAL A 16 1.36 -0.33 5.70
C VAL A 16 2.21 -1.54 6.06
N LYS A 17 1.81 -2.29 7.08
CA LYS A 17 2.42 -3.58 7.42
C LYS A 17 1.41 -4.70 7.16
N LEU A 18 1.89 -5.76 6.53
CA LEU A 18 1.09 -6.93 6.18
C LEU A 18 1.69 -8.16 6.84
N GLN A 19 0.85 -8.87 7.57
CA GLN A 19 1.14 -10.20 8.11
C GLN A 19 -0.19 -10.93 8.35
N ASN A 20 -0.21 -12.23 8.09
CA ASN A 20 -1.35 -13.07 8.45
C ASN A 20 -1.24 -13.49 9.93
N HIS A 21 -2.04 -12.86 10.79
CA HIS A 21 -2.06 -13.16 12.24
C HIS A 21 -2.40 -14.60 12.57
N ALA A 22 -3.28 -15.25 11.80
CA ALA A 22 -3.68 -16.63 12.04
C ALA A 22 -2.55 -17.63 11.73
N ALA A 23 -1.72 -17.31 10.73
CA ALA A 23 -0.55 -18.10 10.37
C ALA A 23 0.71 -17.71 11.17
N GLY A 24 0.69 -16.57 11.88
CA GLY A 24 1.85 -16.01 12.56
C GLY A 24 2.99 -15.63 11.61
N GLY A 25 2.68 -15.30 10.35
CA GLY A 25 3.68 -15.05 9.32
C GLY A 25 3.11 -14.54 8.00
N ILE A 26 3.97 -14.47 6.99
CA ILE A 26 3.60 -14.00 5.65
C ILE A 26 3.00 -15.15 4.83
N THR A 27 1.91 -14.86 4.13
CA THR A 27 1.17 -15.77 3.27
C THR A 27 0.81 -15.10 1.94
N ASP A 28 0.23 -15.85 1.01
CA ASP A 28 -0.22 -15.30 -0.28
C ASP A 28 -1.23 -14.16 -0.13
N LYS A 29 -2.04 -14.18 0.93
CA LYS A 29 -3.00 -13.11 1.24
C LYS A 29 -2.31 -11.75 1.41
N ASP A 30 -1.13 -11.75 2.02
CA ASP A 30 -0.33 -10.55 2.23
C ASP A 30 0.15 -9.99 0.89
N PHE A 31 0.64 -10.85 0.01
CA PHE A 31 1.07 -10.45 -1.32
C PHE A 31 -0.09 -9.98 -2.21
N GLU A 32 -1.24 -10.64 -2.16
CA GLU A 32 -2.43 -10.22 -2.89
C GLU A 32 -2.92 -8.83 -2.44
N LEU A 33 -2.96 -8.59 -1.12
CA LEU A 33 -3.34 -7.30 -0.58
C LEU A 33 -2.31 -6.22 -0.91
N ALA A 34 -1.00 -6.53 -0.86
CA ALA A 34 0.06 -5.62 -1.25
C ALA A 34 -0.12 -5.14 -2.70
N ARG A 35 -0.35 -6.06 -3.65
CA ARG A 35 -0.61 -5.71 -5.06
C ARG A 35 -1.82 -4.81 -5.22
N LYS A 36 -2.90 -5.07 -4.47
CA LYS A 36 -4.11 -4.24 -4.55
C LYS A 36 -3.87 -2.83 -4.00
N ILE A 37 -3.07 -2.71 -2.95
CA ILE A 37 -2.64 -1.41 -2.42
C ILE A 37 -1.79 -0.67 -3.46
N GLU A 38 -0.84 -1.35 -4.10
CA GLU A 38 -0.03 -0.74 -5.15
C GLU A 38 -0.89 -0.27 -6.33
N GLU A 39 -1.84 -1.08 -6.80
CA GLU A 39 -2.77 -0.70 -7.88
C GLU A 39 -3.53 0.60 -7.56
N VAL A 40 -4.02 0.74 -6.32
CA VAL A 40 -4.82 1.90 -5.91
C VAL A 40 -3.94 3.11 -5.57
N ALA A 41 -2.85 2.91 -4.82
CA ALA A 41 -1.96 4.00 -4.40
C ALA A 41 -1.10 4.54 -5.55
N LEU A 42 -0.78 3.70 -6.54
CA LEU A 42 -0.05 4.10 -7.75
C LEU A 42 -0.97 4.39 -8.92
N TRP A 43 -2.30 4.34 -8.72
CA TRP A 43 -3.25 4.71 -9.76
C TRP A 43 -2.95 6.12 -10.28
N ARG A 44 -2.98 6.27 -11.60
CA ARG A 44 -2.82 7.55 -12.29
C ARG A 44 -4.09 7.86 -13.07
N PRO A 45 -4.58 9.12 -13.01
CA PRO A 45 -5.70 9.54 -13.83
C PRO A 45 -5.34 9.46 -15.32
N GLN A 46 -6.28 8.97 -16.13
CA GLN A 46 -6.17 8.91 -17.59
C GLN A 46 -7.08 9.98 -18.22
N GLY A 47 -6.85 11.23 -17.83
CA GLY A 47 -7.68 12.39 -18.20
C GLY A 47 -8.67 12.81 -17.12
N GLY A 48 -9.35 13.94 -17.36
CA GLY A 48 -10.25 14.58 -16.41
C GLY A 48 -9.60 15.72 -15.62
N ALA A 49 -10.21 16.12 -14.50
CA ALA A 49 -9.78 17.29 -13.71
C ALA A 49 -8.55 17.03 -12.81
N LEU A 50 -8.10 15.78 -12.68
CA LEU A 50 -6.98 15.40 -11.83
C LEU A 50 -5.74 15.17 -12.68
N GLU A 51 -4.66 15.89 -12.38
CA GLU A 51 -3.38 15.79 -13.11
C GLU A 51 -2.53 14.59 -12.65
N GLY A 52 -2.74 14.11 -11.42
CA GLY A 52 -1.94 13.05 -10.80
C GLY A 52 -0.60 13.56 -10.25
N THR A 53 0.14 12.70 -9.55
CA THR A 53 1.44 13.06 -8.96
C THR A 53 2.56 12.96 -10.01
N PRO A 54 3.42 13.98 -10.20
CA PRO A 54 4.49 13.94 -11.20
C PRO A 54 5.60 12.93 -10.84
N ASN A 55 5.85 12.73 -9.55
CA ASN A 55 6.95 11.89 -9.05
C ASN A 55 6.45 10.57 -8.46
N LYS A 56 7.36 9.56 -8.38
CA LYS A 56 7.11 8.34 -7.61
C LYS A 56 7.02 8.69 -6.13
N TRP A 57 5.86 8.45 -5.52
CA TRP A 57 5.61 8.83 -4.13
C TRP A 57 5.49 7.62 -3.18
N VAL A 58 5.22 6.41 -3.69
CA VAL A 58 5.33 5.17 -2.91
C VAL A 58 6.76 4.64 -2.96
N ARG A 59 7.32 4.37 -1.78
CA ARG A 59 8.66 3.81 -1.61
C ARG A 59 8.55 2.49 -0.85
N SER A 60 9.01 1.41 -1.44
CA SER A 60 9.04 0.09 -0.82
C SER A 60 10.32 -0.05 0.00
N GLY A 61 10.20 -0.33 1.30
CA GLY A 61 11.31 -0.88 2.09
C GLY A 61 12.47 0.05 2.44
N GLU A 62 12.34 1.39 2.39
CA GLU A 62 13.32 2.29 3.01
C GLU A 62 13.02 2.42 4.51
N PRO A 63 13.85 1.84 5.41
CA PRO A 63 13.84 2.27 6.79
C PRO A 63 14.46 3.68 6.81
N ARG A 64 13.73 4.67 7.28
CA ARG A 64 14.33 5.90 7.81
C ARG A 64 14.25 5.86 9.32
#